data_AF-A0A9X4XBM8-F1
#
_entry.id   AF-A0A9X4XBM8-F1
#
_cell.length_a   1.000
_cell.length_b   1.000
_cell.length_c   1.000
_cell.angle_alpha   90.00
_cell.angle_beta   90.00
_cell.angle_gamma   90.00
#
_symmetry.space_group_name_H-M   'P 1'
#
loop_
_entity.id
_entity.type
_entity.pdbx_description
1 polymer ?
#
loop_
_entity_poly.entity_id
_entity_poly.type
_entity_poly.pdbx_seq_one_letter_code
_entity_poly.pdbx_strand_id
1 'polypeptide(L)'
;MDNYNFLKAIYDKDSVIPENNNLYSKDNIEVQTVLKLNEQGLVDYHVGLNSNANDYYMAEYWITDKGKEYVDKHSPTQLAKDKLEPSLSQIIVGVLITVIGSIILYYLGFK
;
A
#
# COMPACT_ATOMS: atom_id res chain seq x y z
N MET A 1 -8.39 13.49 4.38
CA MET A 1 -7.92 12.88 3.12
C MET A 1 -7.60 11.42 3.42
N ASP A 2 -7.92 10.50 2.52
CA ASP A 2 -7.60 9.09 2.70
C ASP A 2 -6.14 8.82 2.30
N ASN A 3 -5.39 8.08 3.14
CA ASN A 3 -3.96 7.83 2.94
C ASN A 3 -3.70 7.09 1.62
N TYR A 4 -4.56 6.14 1.27
CA TYR A 4 -4.44 5.41 0.01
C TYR A 4 -4.56 6.35 -1.20
N ASN A 5 -5.59 7.21 -1.23
CA ASN A 5 -5.78 8.16 -2.32
C ASN A 5 -4.65 9.18 -2.41
N PHE A 6 -4.12 9.64 -1.27
CA PHE A 6 -2.94 10.52 -1.23
C PHE A 6 -1.72 9.82 -1.84
N LEU A 7 -1.37 8.63 -1.35
CA LEU A 7 -0.23 7.86 -1.83
C LEU A 7 -0.38 7.46 -3.31
N LYS A 8 -1.60 7.16 -3.78
CA LYS A 8 -1.84 6.86 -5.19
C LYS A 8 -1.58 8.07 -6.08
N ALA A 9 -1.92 9.28 -5.62
CA ALA A 9 -1.70 10.50 -6.39
C ALA A 9 -0.21 10.86 -6.57
N ILE A 10 0.64 10.53 -5.60
CA ILE A 10 2.11 10.68 -5.73
C ILE A 10 2.76 9.53 -6.49
N TYR A 11 2.25 8.31 -6.36
CA TYR A 11 2.75 7.14 -7.10
C TYR A 11 2.82 7.40 -8.62
N ASP A 12 1.84 8.09 -9.17
CA ASP A 12 1.74 8.32 -10.62
C ASP A 12 2.66 9.46 -11.13
N LYS A 13 3.29 10.24 -10.24
CA LYS A 13 4.02 11.48 -10.60
C LYS A 13 5.52 11.45 -10.32
N ASP A 14 6.04 10.37 -9.73
CA ASP A 14 7.40 10.21 -9.19
C ASP A 14 7.77 11.19 -8.07
N SER A 15 7.63 12.51 -8.27
CA SER A 15 7.84 13.57 -7.27
C SER A 15 6.75 14.65 -7.40
N VAL A 16 6.42 15.32 -6.29
CA VAL A 16 5.43 16.40 -6.24
C VAL A 16 5.97 17.61 -5.50
N ILE A 17 5.74 18.79 -6.07
CA ILE A 17 5.97 20.09 -5.44
C ILE A 17 4.68 20.49 -4.72
N PRO A 18 4.70 20.78 -3.40
CA PRO A 18 3.50 21.11 -2.64
C PRO A 18 2.90 22.46 -3.08
N GLU A 19 1.58 22.58 -3.06
CA GLU A 19 0.88 23.84 -3.35
C GLU A 19 1.16 24.88 -2.26
N ASN A 20 1.26 24.42 -1.02
CA ASN A 20 1.71 25.20 0.12
C ASN A 20 2.92 24.52 0.75
N ASN A 21 4.08 25.17 0.70
CA ASN A 21 5.34 24.61 1.17
C ASN A 21 5.68 24.95 2.63
N ASN A 22 4.79 25.60 3.36
CA ASN A 22 5.05 26.00 4.74
C ASN A 22 5.05 24.77 5.67
N LEU A 23 6.25 24.34 6.08
CA LEU A 23 6.49 23.21 7.00
C LEU A 23 5.87 23.40 8.39
N TYR A 24 5.72 24.64 8.83
CA TYR A 24 5.32 24.98 10.19
C TYR A 24 3.83 25.30 10.32
N SER A 25 3.11 25.35 9.20
CA SER A 25 1.67 25.59 9.20
C SER A 25 0.91 24.32 9.59
N LYS A 26 0.23 24.38 10.74
CA LYS A 26 -0.65 23.29 11.21
C LYS A 26 -1.91 23.14 10.35
N ASP A 27 -2.31 24.21 9.68
CA ASP A 27 -3.49 24.24 8.82
C ASP A 27 -3.17 23.74 7.40
N ASN A 28 -1.89 23.51 7.08
CA ASN A 28 -1.45 22.97 5.82
C ASN A 28 -1.63 21.44 5.78
N ILE A 29 -2.84 21.01 5.40
CA ILE A 29 -3.25 19.60 5.38
C ILE A 29 -2.29 18.74 4.54
N GLU A 30 -1.80 19.24 3.41
CA GLU A 30 -0.87 18.52 2.54
C GLU A 30 0.44 18.21 3.26
N VAL A 31 1.12 19.24 3.78
CA VAL A 31 2.37 19.09 4.54
C VAL A 31 2.17 18.21 5.77
N GLN A 32 1.10 18.41 6.55
CA GLN A 32 0.83 17.57 7.72
C GLN A 32 0.63 16.10 7.34
N THR A 33 0.02 15.84 6.18
CA THR A 33 -0.14 14.48 5.65
C THR A 33 1.21 13.89 5.25
N VAL A 34 2.05 14.65 4.53
CA VAL A 34 3.41 14.21 4.15
C VAL A 34 4.25 13.89 5.39
N LEU A 35 4.27 14.77 6.39
CA LEU A 35 5.03 14.55 7.64
C LEU A 35 4.58 13.27 8.35
N LYS A 36 3.26 13.06 8.48
CA LYS A 36 2.70 11.85 9.11
C LYS A 36 3.00 10.57 8.32
N LEU A 37 3.03 10.62 6.99
CA LEU A 37 3.37 9.48 6.15
C LEU A 37 4.88 9.21 6.12
N ASN A 38 5.69 10.25 6.29
CA ASN A 38 7.14 10.12 6.46
C ASN A 38 7.51 9.43 7.78
N GLU A 39 6.82 9.73 8.89
CA GLU A 39 6.97 8.98 10.15
C GLU A 39 6.69 7.47 9.98
N GLN A 40 5.85 7.10 9.01
CA GLN A 40 5.55 5.70 8.67
C GLN A 40 6.50 5.12 7.61
N GLY A 41 7.41 5.93 7.05
CA GLY A 41 8.32 5.56 5.97
C GLY A 41 7.63 5.32 4.63
N LEU A 42 6.44 5.88 4.41
CA LEU A 42 5.67 5.69 3.16
C LEU A 42 5.95 6.81 2.14
N VAL A 43 6.43 7.96 2.60
CA VAL A 43 6.76 9.14 1.79
C VAL A 43 8.06 9.72 2.30
N ASP A 44 8.90 10.21 1.40
CA ASP A 44 10.07 11.03 1.72
C ASP A 44 9.87 12.45 1.18
N TYR A 45 10.58 13.41 1.75
CA TYR A 45 10.52 14.80 1.34
C TYR A 45 11.87 15.48 1.43
N HIS A 46 12.03 16.52 0.62
CA HIS A 46 13.19 17.38 0.62
C HIS A 46 12.82 18.77 1.15
N VAL A 47 13.66 19.30 2.03
CA VAL A 47 13.52 20.65 2.58
C VAL A 47 14.45 21.62 1.87
N GLY A 48 13.90 22.76 1.44
CA GLY A 48 14.66 23.90 0.97
C GLY A 48 14.86 24.93 2.08
N LEU A 49 15.90 25.76 1.95
CA LEU A 49 16.11 26.94 2.79
C LEU A 49 15.60 28.18 2.06
N ASN A 50 14.78 29.00 2.72
CA ASN A 50 14.33 30.27 2.14
C ASN A 50 15.52 31.21 1.91
N SER A 51 15.40 32.11 0.92
CA SER A 51 16.48 33.04 0.55
C SER A 51 16.91 33.99 1.68
N ASN A 52 16.05 34.20 2.67
CA ASN A 52 16.35 34.96 3.89
C ASN A 52 17.08 34.12 4.96
N ALA A 53 17.40 32.86 4.68
CA ALA A 53 18.10 31.89 5.53
C ALA A 53 17.51 31.64 6.92
N ASN A 54 16.27 32.07 7.18
CA ASN A 54 15.66 31.99 8.50
C ASN A 54 14.70 30.81 8.66
N ASP A 55 14.13 30.32 7.57
CA ASP A 55 13.07 29.30 7.60
C ASP A 55 13.28 28.24 6.53
N TYR A 56 12.91 27.00 6.85
CA TYR A 56 12.84 25.91 5.89
C TYR A 56 11.44 25.80 5.28
N TYR A 57 11.36 25.29 4.05
CA TYR A 57 10.12 24.96 3.37
C TYR A 57 10.20 23.58 2.75
N MET A 58 9.06 22.94 2.50
CA MET A 58 9.00 21.66 1.80
C MET A 58 9.15 21.92 0.31
N ALA A 59 10.28 21.54 -0.28
CA ALA A 59 10.54 21.79 -1.70
C ALA A 59 9.80 20.80 -2.58
N GLU A 60 9.86 19.52 -2.22
CA GLU A 60 9.22 18.42 -2.93
C GLU A 60 9.08 17.21 -2.02
N TYR A 61 8.23 16.26 -2.42
CA TYR A 61 8.05 14.98 -1.75
C TYR A 61 7.70 13.88 -2.75
N TRP A 62 8.08 12.65 -2.41
CA TRP A 62 7.92 11.48 -3.27
C TRP A 62 7.57 10.22 -2.48
N ILE A 63 6.97 9.25 -3.16
CA ILE A 63 6.61 7.98 -2.54
C ILE A 63 7.86 7.09 -2.36
N THR A 64 7.98 6.43 -1.21
CA THR A 64 9.04 5.43 -0.99
C THR A 64 8.65 4.09 -1.60
N ASP A 65 9.59 3.15 -1.71
CA ASP A 65 9.27 1.79 -2.15
C ASP A 65 8.28 1.09 -1.21
N LYS A 66 8.38 1.35 0.10
CA LYS A 66 7.38 0.90 1.08
C LYS A 66 6.00 1.53 0.85
N GLY A 67 5.96 2.80 0.46
CA GLY A 67 4.74 3.48 0.06
C GLY A 67 4.10 2.86 -1.19
N LYS A 68 4.92 2.50 -2.19
CA LYS A 68 4.48 1.79 -3.41
C LYS A 68 3.84 0.44 -3.06
N GLU A 69 4.51 -0.36 -2.23
CA GLU A 69 3.94 -1.63 -1.75
C GLU A 69 2.62 -1.45 -1.00
N TYR A 70 2.49 -0.37 -0.20
CA TYR A 70 1.26 -0.06 0.50
C TYR A 70 0.11 0.21 -0.47
N VAL A 71 0.34 1.01 -1.51
CA VAL A 71 -0.64 1.32 -2.56
C VAL A 71 -1.07 0.04 -3.28
N ASP A 72 -0.13 -0.82 -3.63
CA ASP A 72 -0.43 -2.08 -4.32
C ASP A 72 -1.31 -2.99 -3.45
N LYS A 73 -0.96 -3.15 -2.16
CA LYS A 73 -1.70 -3.99 -1.18
C LYS A 73 -3.09 -3.46 -0.86
N HIS A 74 -3.25 -2.14 -0.81
CA HIS A 74 -4.52 -1.50 -0.50
C HIS A 74 -5.34 -1.16 -1.76
N SER A 75 -4.86 -1.54 -2.94
CA SER A 75 -5.61 -1.39 -4.18
C SER A 75 -6.94 -2.14 -4.07
N PRO A 76 -8.07 -1.55 -4.51
CA PRO A 76 -9.38 -2.20 -4.53
C PRO A 76 -9.35 -3.58 -5.21
N THR A 77 -8.43 -3.78 -6.16
CA THR A 77 -8.25 -5.03 -6.90
C THR A 77 -7.58 -6.13 -6.05
N GLN A 78 -6.65 -5.78 -5.15
CA GLN A 78 -6.05 -6.75 -4.21
C GLN A 78 -7.02 -7.07 -3.07
N LEU A 79 -7.74 -6.07 -2.53
CA LEU A 79 -8.79 -6.30 -1.52
C LEU A 79 -9.90 -7.25 -2.01
N ALA A 80 -10.23 -7.21 -3.31
CA ALA A 80 -11.16 -8.15 -3.92
C ALA A 80 -10.55 -9.57 -4.03
N LYS A 81 -9.27 -9.69 -4.42
CA LYS A 81 -8.56 -10.98 -4.47
C LYS A 81 -8.42 -11.62 -3.09
N ASP A 82 -7.97 -10.87 -2.08
CA ASP A 82 -7.80 -11.37 -0.71
C ASP A 82 -9.13 -11.74 -0.04
N LYS A 83 -10.25 -11.13 -0.45
CA LYS A 83 -11.60 -11.54 -0.02
C LYS A 83 -12.12 -12.78 -0.76
N LEU A 84 -11.61 -13.07 -1.96
CA LEU A 84 -11.96 -14.25 -2.75
C LEU A 84 -11.13 -15.49 -2.34
N GLU A 85 -9.88 -15.30 -1.92
CA GLU A 85 -8.94 -16.39 -1.62
C GLU A 85 -9.18 -17.24 -0.35
N PRO A 86 -9.94 -16.86 0.70
CA PRO A 86 -10.18 -17.79 1.80
C PRO A 86 -11.11 -18.95 1.38
N SER A 87 -11.78 -18.86 0.22
CA SER A 87 -12.75 -19.88 -0.24
C SER A 87 -12.17 -20.95 -1.17
N LEU A 88 -11.11 -20.67 -1.92
CA LEU A 88 -10.58 -21.62 -2.91
C LEU A 88 -9.55 -22.59 -2.32
N SER A 89 -8.77 -22.15 -1.34
CA SER A 89 -7.79 -23.03 -0.65
C SER A 89 -8.44 -24.13 0.19
N GLN A 90 -9.70 -23.96 0.60
CA GLN A 90 -10.45 -25.03 1.29
C GLN A 90 -11.14 -26.01 0.34
N ILE A 91 -11.43 -25.62 -0.91
CA ILE A 91 -12.12 -26.50 -1.87
C ILE A 91 -11.14 -27.48 -2.54
N ILE A 92 -9.90 -27.07 -2.80
CA ILE A 92 -8.92 -27.92 -3.52
C ILE A 92 -8.43 -29.11 -2.66
N VAL A 93 -8.36 -28.95 -1.32
CA VAL A 93 -7.95 -30.05 -0.43
C VAL A 93 -9.03 -31.14 -0.33
N GLY A 94 -10.32 -30.79 -0.43
CA GLY A 94 -11.42 -31.76 -0.36
C GLY A 94 -11.53 -32.68 -1.58
N VAL A 95 -11.22 -32.18 -2.77
CA VAL A 95 -11.34 -32.95 -4.02
C VAL A 95 -10.15 -33.91 -4.22
N LEU A 96 -8.95 -33.54 -3.78
CA LEU A 96 -7.77 -34.40 -3.88
C LEU A 96 -7.82 -35.61 -2.93
N ILE A 97 -8.38 -35.45 -1.72
CA ILE A 97 -8.45 -36.55 -0.74
C ILE A 97 -9.49 -37.61 -1.14
N THR A 98 -10.60 -37.20 -1.76
CA THR A 98 -11.65 -38.15 -2.19
C THR A 98 -11.18 -39.03 -3.35
N VAL A 99 -10.49 -38.48 -4.35
CA VAL A 99 -10.00 -39.27 -5.49
C VAL A 99 -8.93 -40.28 -5.05
N ILE A 100 -8.00 -39.90 -4.17
CA ILE A 100 -6.95 -40.81 -3.68
C ILE A 100 -7.55 -41.91 -2.79
N GLY A 101 -8.49 -41.58 -1.91
CA GLY A 101 -9.16 -42.57 -1.06
C GLY A 101 -9.94 -43.62 -1.85
N SER A 102 -10.67 -43.20 -2.89
CA SER A 102 -11.43 -44.12 -3.75
C SER A 102 -10.54 -45.07 -4.55
N ILE A 103 -9.37 -44.62 -5.02
CA ILE A 103 -8.42 -45.47 -5.76
C ILE A 103 -7.80 -46.52 -4.83
N ILE A 104 -7.44 -46.15 -3.60
CA ILE A 104 -6.85 -47.07 -2.61
C ILE A 104 -7.87 -48.14 -2.17
N LEU A 105 -9.12 -47.75 -1.91
CA LEU A 105 -10.20 -48.68 -1.55
C LEU A 105 -10.53 -49.66 -2.68
N TYR A 106 -10.50 -49.21 -3.93
CA TYR A 106 -10.71 -50.07 -5.10
C TYR A 106 -9.57 -51.09 -5.29
N TYR A 107 -8.33 -50.69 -5.02
CA TYR A 107 -7.16 -51.58 -5.13
C TYR A 107 -7.02 -52.58 -3.96
N LEU A 108 -7.56 -52.25 -2.78
CA LEU A 108 -7.55 -53.13 -1.59
C LEU A 108 -8.75 -54.11 -1.54
N GLY A 109 -9.64 -54.09 -2.52
CA GLY A 109 -10.72 -55.09 -2.66
C GLY A 109 -11.83 -54.98 -1.61
N PHE A 110 -11.96 -53.85 -0.93
CA PHE A 110 -13.13 -53.58 -0.10
C PHE A 110 -14.30 -53.19 -1.01
N LYS A 111 -15.23 -54.13 -1.19
CA LYS A 111 -16.54 -53.92 -1.82
C LYS A 111 -17.58 -53.60 -0.75
#